data_AF-A0A9Q6A8Z3-F1
#
_entry.id   AF-A0A9Q6A8Z3-F1
#
_cell.length_a   1.000
_cell.length_b   1.000
_cell.length_c   1.000
_cell.angle_alpha   90.00
_cell.angle_beta   90.00
_cell.angle_gamma   90.00
#
_symmetry.space_group_name_H-M   'P 1'
#
loop_
_entity.id
_entity.type
_entity.pdbx_description
1 polymer ?
#
loop_
_entity_poly.entity_id
_entity_poly.type
_entity_poly.pdbx_seq_one_letter_code
_entity_poly.pdbx_strand_id
1 'polypeptide(L)' 'MASKKVHQINVKGFFDMDVMEVIEQTKDDEYTYDFKEILSEFNGKNVSITIKEENELPVKDAE' A
#
# COMPACT_ATOMS: atom_id res chain seq x y z
N MET A 1 -6.20 29.91 -1.30
CA MET A 1 -5.48 28.62 -1.21
C MET A 1 -4.35 28.67 -2.22
N ALA A 2 -3.11 28.42 -1.81
CA ALA A 2 -1.99 28.40 -2.74
C ALA A 2 -2.08 27.14 -3.62
N SER A 3 -1.98 27.31 -4.93
CA SER A 3 -1.99 26.19 -5.88
C SER A 3 -0.74 25.34 -5.69
N LYS A 4 -0.92 24.04 -5.51
CA LYS A 4 0.17 23.05 -5.47
C LYS A 4 -0.18 21.86 -6.36
N LYS A 5 0.83 21.30 -7.02
CA LYS A 5 0.70 20.05 -7.76
C LYS A 5 1.03 18.90 -6.82
N VAL A 6 0.12 17.93 -6.69
CA VAL A 6 0.27 16.76 -5.81
C VAL A 6 0.32 15.50 -6.67
N HIS A 7 1.26 14.62 -6.36
CA HIS A 7 1.35 13.28 -6.93
C HIS A 7 1.37 12.27 -5.78
N GLN A 8 0.49 11.27 -5.82
CA GLN A 8 0.31 10.28 -4.77
C GLN A 8 -0.03 8.93 -5.41
N ILE A 9 0.58 7.87 -4.89
CA ILE A 9 0.28 6.49 -5.25
C ILE A 9 -0.28 5.79 -4.01
N ASN A 10 -1.34 5.01 -4.18
CA ASN A 10 -1.94 4.19 -3.13
C ASN A 10 -1.97 2.73 -3.62
N VAL A 11 -1.43 1.82 -2.83
CA VAL A 11 -1.45 0.38 -3.12
C VAL A 11 -2.00 -0.34 -1.90
N LYS A 12 -2.91 -1.29 -2.12
CA LYS A 12 -3.52 -2.08 -1.05
C LYS A 12 -3.44 -3.56 -1.43
N GLY A 13 -2.87 -4.37 -0.55
CA GLY A 13 -2.72 -5.79 -0.80
C GLY A 13 -1.86 -6.44 0.28
N PHE A 14 -1.53 -7.71 0.07
CA PHE A 14 -0.54 -8.42 0.85
C PHE A 14 0.84 -7.89 0.51
N PHE A 15 1.58 -7.40 1.50
CA PHE A 15 2.93 -6.89 1.30
C PHE A 15 3.96 -7.98 1.62
N ASP A 16 4.74 -8.39 0.62
CA ASP A 16 5.87 -9.28 0.77
C ASP A 16 7.17 -8.47 0.70
N MET A 17 7.85 -8.34 1.85
CA MET A 17 9.09 -7.56 1.96
C MET A 17 10.31 -8.26 1.34
N ASP A 18 10.29 -9.59 1.24
CA ASP A 18 11.45 -10.35 0.74
C ASP A 18 11.65 -10.12 -0.76
N VAL A 19 10.54 -10.02 -1.50
CA VAL A 19 10.52 -9.70 -2.93
C VAL A 19 10.19 -8.23 -3.22
N MET A 20 9.77 -7.46 -2.21
CA MET A 20 9.33 -6.06 -2.33
C MET A 20 8.13 -5.87 -3.25
N GLU A 21 7.11 -6.72 -3.09
CA GLU A 21 5.89 -6.70 -3.90
C GLU A 21 4.65 -6.50 -3.02
N VAL A 22 3.62 -5.88 -3.61
CA VAL A 22 2.27 -5.84 -3.02
C VAL A 22 1.33 -6.60 -3.94
N ILE A 23 0.67 -7.62 -3.40
CA ILE A 23 -0.25 -8.49 -4.12
C ILE A 23 -1.69 -8.12 -3.73
N GLU A 24 -2.43 -7.57 -4.68
CA GLU A 24 -3.85 -7.26 -4.53
C GLU A 24 -4.69 -8.39 -5.11
N GLN A 25 -5.40 -9.10 -4.24
CA GLN A 25 -6.34 -10.12 -4.64
C GLN A 25 -7.75 -9.51 -4.77
N THR A 26 -8.28 -9.49 -5.99
CA THR A 26 -9.66 -9.07 -6.28
C THR A 26 -10.56 -10.28 -6.46
N LYS A 27 -11.87 -10.07 -6.72
CA LYS A 27 -12.79 -11.17 -7.03
C LYS A 27 -12.49 -11.82 -8.38
N ASP A 28 -11.88 -11.08 -9.28
CA ASP A 28 -11.76 -11.43 -10.69
C ASP A 28 -10.32 -11.84 -11.05
N ASP A 29 -9.33 -11.24 -10.40
CA ASP A 29 -7.90 -11.46 -10.70
C ASP A 29 -6.96 -11.12 -9.52
N GLU A 30 -5.70 -11.49 -9.67
CA GLU A 30 -4.59 -11.15 -8.78
C GLU A 30 -3.62 -10.18 -9.46
N TYR A 31 -3.42 -9.02 -8.84
CA TYR A 31 -2.51 -7.99 -9.35
C TYR A 31 -1.27 -7.92 -8.47
N THR A 32 -0.09 -8.01 -9.08
CA THR A 32 1.19 -7.84 -8.39
C THR A 32 1.79 -6.49 -8.75
N TYR A 33 2.14 -5.70 -7.74
CA TYR A 33 2.78 -4.40 -7.89
C TYR A 33 4.21 -4.44 -7.33
N ASP A 34 5.21 -4.06 -8.12
CA ASP A 34 6.59 -3.89 -7.64
C ASP A 34 6.66 -2.63 -6.76
N PHE A 35 6.74 -2.83 -5.44
CA PHE A 35 6.75 -1.73 -4.49
C PHE A 35 8.07 -0.96 -4.53
N LYS A 36 9.17 -1.62 -4.90
CA LYS A 36 10.48 -0.98 -5.02
C LYS A 36 10.50 -0.03 -6.22
N GLU A 37 9.92 -0.43 -7.35
CA GLU A 37 9.78 0.45 -8.52
C GLU A 37 8.94 1.68 -8.18
N ILE A 38 7.80 1.48 -7.50
CA ILE A 38 6.94 2.57 -7.03
C ILE A 38 7.70 3.54 -6.13
N LEU A 39 8.45 3.05 -5.13
CA LEU A 39 9.26 3.90 -4.25
C LEU A 39 10.37 4.62 -5.02
N SER A 40 10.92 4.00 -6.07
CA SER A 40 12.00 4.60 -6.86
C SER A 40 11.57 5.89 -7.58
N GLU A 41 10.30 6.02 -7.98
CA GLU A 41 9.76 7.24 -8.60
C GLU A 41 9.85 8.46 -7.67
N PHE A 42 9.85 8.22 -6.36
CA PHE A 42 9.90 9.24 -5.33
C PHE A 42 11.30 9.47 -4.75
N ASN A 43 12.30 8.69 -5.18
CA ASN A 43 13.66 8.80 -4.70
C ASN A 43 14.22 10.24 -4.88
N GLY A 44 14.86 10.76 -3.83
CA GLY A 44 15.42 12.11 -3.82
C GLY A 44 14.42 13.25 -3.67
N LYS A 45 13.13 12.97 -3.41
CA LYS A 45 12.07 13.99 -3.21
C LYS A 45 11.59 14.01 -1.75
N ASN A 46 11.06 15.15 -1.32
CA ASN A 46 10.35 15.23 -0.04
C ASN A 46 9.00 14.53 -0.16
N VAL A 47 8.77 13.51 0.66
CA VAL A 47 7.56 12.69 0.62
C VAL A 47 6.94 12.51 2.01
N SER A 48 5.66 12.15 2.01
CA SER A 48 4.95 11.63 3.18
C SER A 48 4.53 10.20 2.86
N ILE A 49 4.93 9.24 3.69
CA ILE A 49 4.62 7.82 3.51
C ILE A 49 3.63 7.40 4.60
N THR A 50 2.57 6.69 4.22
CA THR A 50 1.57 6.14 5.14
C THR A 50 1.52 4.64 4.98
N ILE A 51 1.71 3.91 6.07
CA ILE A 51 1.53 2.45 6.15
C ILE A 51 0.35 2.20 7.10
N LYS A 52 -0.64 1.43 6.64
CA LYS A 52 -1.86 1.15 7.40
C LYS A 52 -2.16 -0.35 7.34
N GLU A 53 -2.34 -0.94 8.52
CA GLU A 53 -2.80 -2.31 8.71
C GLU A 53 -4.11 -2.26 9.49
N GLU A 54 -5.13 -2.98 9.02
CA GLU A 54 -6.43 -3.08 9.68
C GLU A 54 -6.67 -4.54 10.05
N ASN A 55 -6.74 -4.82 11.34
CA ASN A 55 -6.98 -6.15 11.88
C ASN A 55 -8.34 -6.20 12.55
N GLU A 56 -9.06 -7.31 12.36
CA GLU A 56 -10.30 -7.57 13.08
C GLU A 56 -10.03 -7.68 14.58
N LEU A 57 -10.93 -7.11 15.38
CA LEU A 57 -10.84 -7.24 16.83
C LEU A 57 -11.27 -8.66 17.22
N PRO A 58 -10.60 -9.30 18.19
CA PRO A 58 -11.02 -10.61 18.67
C PRO A 58 -12.42 -10.48 19.28
N VAL A 59 -13.40 -11.16 18.67
CA VAL A 59 -14.74 -11.29 19.25
C VAL A 59 -14.61 -12.22 20.46
N LYS A 60 -14.96 -11.73 21.65
CA LYS A 60 -15.17 -12.60 22.82
C LYS A 60 -16.26 -13.60 22.46
N ASP A 61 -15.90 -14.87 22.50
CA ASP A 61 -16.74 -16.08 22.44
C ASP A 61 -18.18 -15.83 21.99
N ALA A 62 -18.45 -16.12 20.71
CA ALA A 62 -19.81 -16.40 20.28
C ALA A 62 -20.22 -17.73 20.94
N GLU A 63 -20.76 -17.66 22.15
CA GLU A 63 -21.62 -18.71 22.73
C GLU A 63 -22.91 -18.86 21.92
#